data_AF-A0A8X7BJU8-F1
#
_entry.id   AF-A0A8X7BJU8-F1
#
_cell.length_a   1.000
_cell.length_b   1.000
_cell.length_c   1.000
_cell.angle_alpha   90.00
_cell.angle_beta   90.00
_cell.angle_gamma   90.00
#
_symmetry.space_group_name_H-M   'P 1'
#
loop_
_entity.id
_entity.type
_entity.pdbx_description
1 polymer ?
#
loop_
_entity_poly.entity_id
_entity_poly.type
_entity_poly.pdbx_seq_one_letter_code
_entity_poly.pdbx_strand_id
1 'polypeptide(L)'
;MVNFSSLKCLSDCLHALQRFISTVFRDLVVQGIVLPYMDDIVILAKNESEAIDGLKKVLQVSSDYGLEINFDKCQFLHRKIEFLGHIIENNKLFPSPSKTKSVVNYPEQKQLKKFNVF
;
A
#
# COMPACT_ATOMS: atom_id res chain seq x y z
N MET A 1 -10.66 -5.89 0.77
CA MET A 1 -9.31 -5.59 0.25
C MET A 1 -8.30 -6.27 1.14
N VAL A 2 -7.22 -6.80 0.56
CA VAL A 2 -6.08 -7.34 1.31
C VAL A 2 -4.90 -6.42 1.05
N ASN A 3 -4.25 -5.94 2.10
CA ASN A 3 -3.02 -5.18 2.02
C ASN A 3 -1.89 -6.07 2.52
N PHE A 4 -0.98 -6.45 1.64
CA PHE A 4 0.31 -6.98 2.06
C PHE A 4 1.22 -5.81 2.30
N SER A 5 1.54 -5.54 3.56
CA SER A 5 2.59 -4.60 3.86
C SER A 5 3.88 -5.35 4.14
N SER A 6 4.96 -5.03 3.43
CA SER A 6 6.30 -5.61 3.58
C SER A 6 6.54 -6.97 2.88
N LEU A 7 6.55 -6.95 1.53
CA LEU A 7 7.34 -7.91 0.76
C LEU A 7 8.84 -7.68 1.01
N LYS A 8 9.59 -8.75 1.23
CA LYS A 8 11.06 -8.69 1.36
C LYS A 8 11.70 -9.49 0.24
N CYS A 9 12.76 -8.91 -0.33
CA CYS A 9 13.64 -9.55 -1.30
C CYS A 9 15.09 -9.33 -0.84
N LEU A 10 16.00 -10.21 -1.24
CA LEU A 10 17.43 -10.20 -0.87
C LEU A 10 18.22 -8.94 -1.30
N SER A 11 17.60 -7.97 -1.99
CA SER A 11 18.26 -6.74 -2.45
C SER A 11 17.84 -5.52 -1.63
N ASP A 12 18.81 -4.82 -1.02
CA ASP A 12 18.59 -3.58 -0.24
C ASP A 12 18.28 -2.33 -1.11
N CYS A 13 18.16 -2.50 -2.43
CA CYS A 13 17.89 -1.42 -3.37
C CYS A 13 16.39 -1.34 -3.71
N LEU A 14 15.70 -0.36 -3.13
CA LEU A 14 14.25 -0.12 -3.31
C LEU A 14 13.83 -0.02 -4.80
N HIS A 15 14.65 0.62 -5.64
CA HIS A 15 14.37 0.75 -7.07
C HIS A 15 14.45 -0.59 -7.82
N ALA A 16 15.38 -1.45 -7.43
CA ALA A 16 15.51 -2.78 -8.02
C ALA A 16 14.35 -3.68 -7.57
N LEU A 17 13.98 -3.60 -6.29
CA LEU A 17 12.85 -4.31 -5.71
C LEU A 17 11.53 -3.92 -6.39
N GLN A 18 11.27 -2.62 -6.55
CA GLN A 18 10.05 -2.16 -7.22
C GLN A 18 9.97 -2.67 -8.66
N ARG A 19 11.08 -2.67 -9.42
CA ARG A 19 11.11 -3.23 -10.78
C ARG A 19 10.85 -4.74 -10.78
N PHE A 20 11.42 -5.45 -9.82
CA PHE A 20 11.20 -6.88 -9.65
C PHE A 20 9.73 -7.21 -9.35
N ILE A 21 9.14 -6.57 -8.33
CA ILE A 21 7.72 -6.72 -7.98
C ILE A 21 6.82 -6.36 -9.18
N SER A 22 7.09 -5.26 -9.87
CA SER A 22 6.32 -4.86 -11.06
C SER A 22 6.41 -5.86 -12.21
N THR A 23 7.49 -6.66 -12.26
CA THR A 23 7.70 -7.68 -13.29
C THR A 23 7.01 -8.98 -12.91
N VAL A 24 7.22 -9.44 -11.67
CA VAL A 24 6.65 -10.68 -11.12
C VAL A 24 5.12 -10.64 -11.09
N PHE A 25 4.53 -9.50 -10.69
CA PHE A 25 3.08 -9.36 -10.58
C PHE A 25 2.40 -8.80 -11.84
N ARG A 26 3.15 -8.60 -12.94
CA ARG A 26 2.66 -7.95 -14.17
C ARG A 26 1.33 -8.53 -14.66
N ASP A 27 1.24 -9.86 -14.75
CA ASP A 27 0.06 -10.53 -15.28
C ASP A 27 -1.17 -10.34 -14.39
N LEU A 28 -0.97 -10.32 -13.08
CA LEU A 28 -2.04 -10.06 -12.11
C LEU A 28 -2.48 -8.59 -12.12
N VAL A 29 -1.57 -7.66 -12.43
CA VAL A 29 -1.89 -6.24 -12.62
C VAL A 29 -2.73 -6.05 -13.88
N VAL A 30 -2.37 -6.68 -14.99
CA VAL A 30 -3.12 -6.61 -16.25
C VAL A 30 -4.54 -7.18 -16.09
N GLN A 31 -4.70 -8.21 -15.26
CA GLN A 31 -6.01 -8.77 -14.91
C GLN A 31 -6.81 -7.91 -13.92
N GLY A 32 -6.23 -6.83 -13.38
CA GLY A 32 -6.87 -5.96 -12.39
C GLY A 32 -7.08 -6.62 -11.02
N ILE A 33 -6.34 -7.69 -10.71
CA ILE A 33 -6.45 -8.43 -9.45
C ILE A 33 -5.61 -7.76 -8.36
N VAL A 34 -4.44 -7.24 -8.73
CA VAL A 34 -3.49 -6.65 -7.79
C VAL A 34 -3.03 -5.27 -8.21
N LEU A 35 -2.70 -4.46 -7.23
CA LEU A 35 -2.08 -3.15 -7.38
C LEU A 35 -0.81 -3.11 -6.50
N PRO A 36 0.38 -3.31 -7.08
CA PRO A 36 1.65 -3.18 -6.36
C PRO A 36 2.03 -1.71 -6.20
N TYR A 37 2.60 -1.37 -5.05
CA TYR A 37 3.19 -0.06 -4.76
C TYR A 37 4.40 -0.23 -3.85
N MET A 38 5.60 0.05 -4.36
CA MET A 38 6.86 -0.17 -3.64
C MET A 38 6.93 -1.58 -3.04
N ASP A 39 6.89 -1.71 -1.70
CA ASP A 39 6.99 -2.97 -0.96
C ASP A 39 5.62 -3.55 -0.57
N ASP A 40 4.54 -2.86 -0.94
CA ASP A 40 3.17 -3.22 -0.58
C ASP A 40 2.38 -3.71 -1.81
N ILE A 41 1.50 -4.69 -1.62
CA ILE A 41 0.56 -5.15 -2.65
C ILE A 41 -0.86 -5.07 -2.13
N VAL A 42 -1.75 -4.49 -2.94
CA VAL A 42 -3.18 -4.46 -2.66
C VAL A 42 -3.91 -5.44 -3.56
N ILE A 43 -4.70 -6.34 -2.99
CA ILE A 43 -5.63 -7.18 -3.76
C ILE A 43 -6.99 -6.47 -3.87
N LEU A 44 -7.42 -6.31 -5.12
CA LEU A 44 -8.70 -5.75 -5.49
C LEU A 44 -9.72 -6.89 -5.65
N ALA A 45 -10.86 -6.78 -4.96
CA ALA A 45 -11.91 -7.79 -4.99
C ALA A 45 -13.27 -7.16 -4.65
N LYS A 46 -14.34 -7.63 -5.30
CA LYS A 46 -15.72 -7.17 -5.05
C LYS A 46 -16.41 -7.97 -3.96
N ASN A 47 -16.01 -9.22 -3.78
CA ASN A 47 -16.56 -10.15 -2.80
C ASN A 47 -15.43 -10.94 -2.13
N GLU A 48 -15.77 -11.67 -1.07
CA GLU A 48 -14.79 -12.42 -0.29
C GLU A 48 -14.13 -13.55 -1.09
N SER A 49 -14.90 -14.22 -1.95
CA SER A 49 -14.39 -15.30 -2.81
C SER A 49 -13.29 -14.79 -3.75
N GLU A 50 -13.53 -13.68 -4.45
CA GLU A 50 -12.53 -13.02 -5.29
C GLU A 50 -11.29 -12.60 -4.50
N ALA A 51 -11.46 -12.14 -3.26
CA ALA A 51 -10.35 -11.75 -2.40
C ALA A 51 -9.47 -12.96 -2.02
N ILE A 52 -10.10 -14.09 -1.69
CA ILE A 52 -9.42 -15.34 -1.37
C ILE A 52 -8.69 -15.90 -2.59
N ASP A 53 -9.32 -15.86 -3.77
CA ASP A 53 -8.71 -16.34 -5.00
C ASP A 53 -7.54 -15.44 -5.45
N GLY A 54 -7.68 -14.12 -5.30
CA GLY A 54 -6.58 -13.18 -5.48
C GLY A 54 -5.42 -13.44 -4.51
N LEU A 55 -5.73 -13.72 -3.24
CA LEU A 55 -4.74 -14.06 -2.21
C LEU A 55 -3.97 -15.32 -2.59
N LYS A 56 -4.65 -16.39 -3.00
CA LYS A 56 -3.99 -17.62 -3.47
C LYS A 56 -3.05 -17.35 -4.64
N LYS A 57 -3.47 -16.56 -5.63
CA LYS A 57 -2.62 -16.19 -6.78
C LYS A 57 -1.38 -15.42 -6.35
N VAL A 58 -1.53 -14.45 -5.44
CA VAL A 58 -0.39 -13.67 -4.92
C VAL A 58 0.58 -14.56 -4.15
N LEU A 59 0.09 -15.46 -3.29
CA LEU A 59 0.93 -16.39 -2.54
C LEU A 59 1.68 -17.35 -3.47
N GLN A 60 1.00 -17.87 -4.51
CA GLN A 60 1.62 -18.75 -5.49
C GLN A 60 2.75 -18.05 -6.24
N VAL A 61 2.48 -16.88 -6.81
CA VAL A 61 3.50 -16.09 -7.52
C VAL A 61 4.65 -15.71 -6.60
N SER A 62 4.36 -15.36 -5.34
CA SER A 62 5.41 -15.04 -4.36
C SER A 62 6.31 -16.25 -4.11
N SER A 63 5.73 -17.44 -3.94
CA SER A 63 6.47 -18.69 -3.76
C SER A 63 7.31 -19.05 -4.98
N ASP A 64 6.76 -18.91 -6.20
CA ASP A 64 7.44 -19.27 -7.44
C ASP A 64 8.69 -18.40 -7.71
N TYR A 65 8.67 -17.15 -7.25
CA TYR A 65 9.76 -16.18 -7.42
C TYR A 65 10.60 -15.96 -6.15
N GLY A 66 10.38 -16.73 -5.09
CA GLY A 66 11.16 -16.67 -3.85
C GLY A 66 10.97 -15.37 -3.04
N LEU A 67 9.79 -14.75 -3.12
CA LEU A 67 9.42 -13.59 -2.32
C LEU A 67 8.92 -14.02 -0.95
N GLU A 68 9.45 -13.39 0.10
CA GLU A 68 8.97 -13.58 1.46
C GLU A 68 7.93 -12.51 1.83
N ILE A 69 6.84 -12.97 2.42
CA ILE A 69 5.74 -12.12 2.88
C ILE A 69 5.79 -12.03 4.39
N ASN A 70 5.80 -10.80 4.90
CA ASN A 70 5.65 -10.57 6.33
C ASN A 70 4.17 -10.60 6.75
N PHE A 71 3.70 -11.76 7.20
CA PHE A 71 2.31 -11.94 7.62
C PHE A 71 1.89 -11.04 8.79
N ASP A 72 2.80 -10.67 9.70
CA ASP A 72 2.48 -9.81 10.86
C ASP A 72 2.07 -8.39 10.44
N LYS A 73 2.50 -7.96 9.26
CA LYS A 73 2.19 -6.65 8.68
C LYS A 73 1.05 -6.70 7.66
N CYS A 74 0.54 -7.88 7.34
CA CYS A 74 -0.53 -8.04 6.37
C CYS A 74 -1.91 -7.80 7.01
N GLN A 75 -2.78 -7.10 6.28
CA GLN A 75 -4.17 -6.88 6.66
C GLN A 75 -5.07 -7.64 5.69
N PHE A 76 -5.78 -8.66 6.18
CA PHE A 76 -6.60 -9.54 5.35
C PHE A 76 -8.10 -9.21 5.46
N LEU A 77 -8.81 -9.31 4.33
CA LEU A 77 -10.28 -9.26 4.24
C LEU A 77 -10.96 -8.05 4.91
N HIS A 78 -10.26 -6.92 5.02
CA HIS A 78 -10.85 -5.70 5.56
C HIS A 78 -11.58 -4.90 4.48
N ARG A 79 -12.75 -4.36 4.83
CA ARG A 79 -13.48 -3.38 4.00
C ARG A 79 -12.86 -1.98 4.07
N LYS A 80 -12.05 -1.76 5.12
CA LYS A 80 -11.34 -0.52 5.42
C LYS A 80 -9.88 -0.86 5.67
N ILE A 81 -8.98 -0.38 4.81
CA ILE A 81 -7.53 -0.57 4.98
C ILE A 81 -6.83 0.78 5.04
N GLU A 82 -5.78 0.88 5.85
CA GLU A 82 -4.84 1.99 5.75
C GLU A 82 -3.75 1.63 4.74
N PHE A 83 -3.55 2.49 3.75
CA PHE A 83 -2.59 2.32 2.67
C PHE A 83 -1.94 3.66 2.36
N LEU A 84 -0.62 3.76 2.46
CA LEU A 84 0.17 4.98 2.21
C LEU A 84 -0.24 6.22 3.04
N GLY A 85 -0.85 6.00 4.21
CA GLY A 85 -1.40 7.08 5.04
C GLY A 85 -2.73 7.64 4.50
N HIS A 86 -3.42 6.85 3.69
CA HIS A 86 -4.82 7.04 3.33
C HIS A 86 -5.64 5.85 3.83
N ILE A 87 -6.87 6.12 4.22
CA ILE A 87 -7.86 5.09 4.53
C ILE A 87 -8.66 4.84 3.26
N ILE A 88 -8.66 3.61 2.77
CA ILE A 88 -9.49 3.19 1.65
C ILE A 88 -10.69 2.42 2.22
N GLU A 89 -11.89 2.92 1.97
CA GLU A 89 -13.15 2.33 2.44
C GLU A 89 -14.24 2.53 1.39
N ASN A 90 -14.97 1.47 1.03
CA ASN A 90 -16.10 1.52 0.09
C ASN A 90 -15.78 2.25 -1.24
N ASN A 91 -14.63 1.98 -1.85
CA ASN A 91 -14.12 2.68 -3.04
C ASN A 91 -13.93 4.21 -2.88
N LYS A 92 -13.85 4.68 -1.63
CA LYS A 92 -13.51 6.08 -1.30
C LYS A 92 -12.16 6.12 -0.62
N LEU A 93 -11.45 7.22 -0.86
CA LEU A 93 -10.12 7.46 -0.33
C LEU A 93 -10.20 8.62 0.65
N PHE A 94 -9.80 8.37 1.89
CA PHE A 94 -9.81 9.35 2.98
C PHE A 94 -8.38 9.59 3.45
N PRO A 95 -7.99 10.81 3.83
CA PRO A 95 -6.71 11.03 4.48
C PRO A 95 -6.66 10.32 5.84
N SER A 96 -5.55 9.65 6.16
CA SER A 96 -5.40 9.01 7.48
C SER A 96 -5.28 10.07 8.57
N PRO A 97 -6.03 9.94 9.68
CA PRO A 97 -5.93 10.84 10.83
C PRO A 97 -4.51 10.97 11.36
N SER A 98 -3.68 9.92 11.24
CA SER A 98 -2.28 9.95 11.69
C SER A 98 -1.41 10.93 10.91
N LYS A 99 -1.67 11.17 9.62
CA LYS A 99 -0.97 12.21 8.83
C LYS A 99 -1.61 13.59 8.97
N THR A 100 -2.92 13.66 9.20
CA THR A 100 -3.63 14.95 9.31
C THR A 100 -3.45 15.61 10.67
N LYS A 101 -3.19 14.84 11.75
CA LYS A 101 -2.99 15.38 13.11
C LYS A 101 -1.94 16.48 13.20
N SER A 102 -0.80 16.33 12.52
CA SER A 102 0.29 17.33 12.55
C SER A 102 -0.07 18.64 11.87
N VAL A 103 -0.95 18.60 10.84
CA VAL A 103 -1.43 19.78 10.12
C VAL A 103 -2.57 20.45 10.90
N VAL A 104 -3.50 19.65 11.43
CA VAL A 104 -4.63 20.15 12.23
C VAL A 104 -4.16 20.78 13.53
N ASN A 105 -3.14 20.22 14.17
CA ASN A 105 -2.55 20.76 15.38
C ASN A 105 -1.43 21.77 15.10
N TYR A 106 -1.25 22.21 13.85
CA TYR A 106 -0.27 23.24 13.56
C TYR A 106 -0.72 24.55 14.20
N PRO A 107 0.09 25.15 15.09
CA PRO A 107 -0.31 26.37 15.78
C PRO A 107 -0.53 27.47 14.73
N GLU A 108 -1.71 28.09 14.78
CA GLU A 108 -2.03 29.23 13.94
C GLU A 108 -0.99 30.32 14.20
N GLN A 109 -0.23 30.68 13.16
CA GLN A 109 0.78 31.74 13.26
C GLN A 109 0.08 33.06 13.50
N LYS A 110 -0.09 33.45 14.77
CA LYS A 110 -0.55 34.78 15.16
C LYS A 110 0.47 35.81 14.68
N GLN A 111 0.10 36.45 13.57
CA GLN A 111 0.47 37.78 13.11
C GLN A 111 1.95 38.04 12.74
N LEU A 112 2.17 38.14 11.42
CA LEU A 112 2.92 39.20 10.73
C LEU A 112 4.23 39.68 11.40
N LYS A 113 5.30 38.89 11.28
CA LYS A 113 6.65 39.49 11.27
C LYS A 113 7.02 39.85 9.84
N LYS A 114 7.12 41.16 9.59
CA LYS A 114 7.57 41.81 8.35
C LYS A 114 8.67 40.99 7.67
N PHE A 115 8.38 40.50 6.47
CA PHE A 115 9.42 40.04 5.55
C PHE A 115 10.12 41.28 4.99
N ASN A 116 11.33 41.59 5.49
CA ASN A 116 12.26 42.40 4.73
C ASN A 116 12.93 41.47 3.72
N VAL A 117 12.44 41.53 2.49
CA VAL A 117 13.13 41.00 1.31
C VAL A 117 14.43 41.81 1.14
N PHE A 118 15.56 41.12 1.07
CA PHE A 118 16.81 41.59 0.48
C PHE A 118 17.16 40.67 -0.67
#